data_AF-N6UNL5-F1
#
_entry.id   AF-N6UNL5-F1
#
_cell.length_a   1.000
_cell.length_b   1.000
_cell.length_c   1.000
_cell.angle_alpha   90.00
_cell.angle_beta   90.00
_cell.angle_gamma   90.00
#
_symmetry.space_group_name_H-M   'P 1'
#
loop_
_entity.id
_entity.type
_entity.pdbx_description
1 polymer ?
#
loop_
_entity_poly.entity_id
_entity_poly.type
_entity_poly.pdbx_seq_one_letter_code
_entity_poly.pdbx_strand_id
1 'polypeptide(L)' 'MFTNIKYADMLLVMGECHSNLAEAVRTHTNRFPNRRQPSGHVLRRLIQRARGTGRLAPRIEIESGRPRGARVPDI' A
#
# COMPACT_ATOMS: atom_id res chain seq x y z
N MET A 1 -6.97 5.43 2.77
CA MET A 1 -7.03 4.23 1.90
C MET A 1 -6.92 4.69 0.44
N PHE A 2 -6.33 3.88 -0.45
CA PHE A 2 -6.33 4.19 -1.89
C PHE A 2 -7.53 3.52 -2.56
N THR A 3 -7.94 4.03 -3.72
CA THR A 3 -9.00 3.41 -4.54
C THR A 3 -8.41 2.29 -5.40
N ASN A 4 -9.24 1.38 -5.91
CA ASN A 4 -8.79 0.29 -6.79
C ASN A 4 -8.11 0.82 -8.07
N ILE A 5 -8.56 1.94 -8.61
CA ILE A 5 -7.91 2.61 -9.76
C ILE A 5 -6.46 2.98 -9.40
N LYS A 6 -6.25 3.61 -8.23
CA LYS A 6 -4.90 3.95 -7.76
C LYS A 6 -4.05 2.71 -7.48
N TYR A 7 -4.64 1.64 -6.98
CA TYR A 7 -3.92 0.37 -6.79
C TYR A 7 -3.53 -0.29 -8.11
N ALA A 8 -4.37 -0.19 -9.14
CA ALA A 8 -4.04 -0.67 -10.48
C ALA A 8 -2.88 0.13 -11.08
N ASP A 9 -2.92 1.46 -11.00
CA ASP A 9 -1.83 2.34 -11.44
C ASP A 9 -0.50 1.97 -10.75
N MET A 10 -0.54 1.71 -9.44
CA MET A 10 0.63 1.26 -8.67
C MET A 10 1.18 -0.09 -9.16
N LEU A 11 0.32 -1.05 -9.50
CA LEU A 11 0.75 -2.35 -10.02
C LEU A 11 1.36 -2.23 -11.42
N LEU A 12 0.80 -1.38 -12.28
CA LEU A 12 1.35 -1.11 -13.61
C LEU A 12 2.76 -0.52 -13.50
N VAL A 13 2.94 0.52 -12.68
CA VAL A 13 4.26 1.13 -12.44
C VAL A 13 5.24 0.12 -11.82
N MET A 14 4.79 -0.73 -10.90
CA MET A 14 5.63 -1.81 -10.36
C MET A 14 6.06 -2.82 -11.43
N GLY A 15 5.19 -3.11 -12.41
CA GLY A 15 5.50 -3.95 -13.55
C GLY A 15 6.57 -3.32 -14.46
N GLU A 16 6.41 -2.04 -14.79
CA GLU A 16 7.38 -1.26 -15.59
C GLU A 16 8.75 -1.18 -14.90
N CYS A 17 8.77 -1.01 -13.58
CA CYS A 17 10.00 -0.95 -12.79
C CYS A 17 10.56 -2.33 -12.40
N HIS A 18 10.11 -3.42 -13.03
CA HIS A 18 10.58 -4.79 -12.76
C HIS A 18 10.58 -5.17 -11.26
N SER A 19 9.54 -4.76 -10.54
CA SER A 19 9.40 -4.93 -9.08
C SER A 19 10.42 -4.19 -8.20
N ASN A 20 11.20 -3.25 -8.75
CA ASN A 20 12.04 -2.35 -7.94
C ASN A 20 11.17 -1.28 -7.26
N LEU A 21 11.05 -1.37 -5.93
CA LEU A 21 10.19 -0.49 -5.14
C LEU A 21 10.66 0.97 -5.15
N ALA A 22 11.97 1.21 -5.12
CA ALA A 22 12.50 2.57 -5.05
C ALA A 22 12.27 3.31 -6.37
N GLU A 23 12.56 2.64 -7.48
CA GLU A 23 12.23 3.10 -8.83
C GLU A 23 10.72 3.33 -8.98
N ALA A 24 9.89 2.37 -8.57
CA ALA A 24 8.44 2.48 -8.71
C ALA A 24 7.84 3.67 -7.94
N VAL A 25 8.34 3.97 -6.74
CA VAL A 25 7.90 5.16 -5.99
C VAL A 25 8.27 6.44 -6.76
N ARG A 26 9.49 6.52 -7.30
CA ARG A 26 9.94 7.69 -8.08
C ARG A 26 9.12 7.84 -9.36
N THR A 27 8.94 6.76 -10.12
CA THR A 27 8.16 6.74 -11.36
C THR A 27 6.70 7.11 -11.10
N HIS A 28 6.08 6.56 -10.05
CA HIS A 28 4.71 6.91 -9.69
C HIS A 28 4.59 8.40 -9.30
N THR A 29 5.55 8.91 -8.53
CA THR A 29 5.57 10.33 -8.11
C THR A 29 5.72 11.25 -9.31
N ASN A 30 6.60 10.92 -10.25
CA ASN A 30 6.81 11.71 -11.45
C ASN A 30 5.59 11.68 -12.39
N ARG A 31 4.96 10.51 -12.55
CA ARG A 31 3.78 10.35 -13.44
C ARG A 31 2.52 10.99 -12.86
N PHE A 32 2.37 11.00 -11.54
CA PHE A 32 1.18 11.49 -10.85
C PHE A 32 1.51 12.48 -9.73
N PRO A 33 2.07 13.66 -10.04
CA PRO A 33 2.58 14.59 -9.02
C PRO A 33 1.48 15.13 -8.10
N ASN A 34 0.27 15.36 -8.64
CA ASN A 34 -0.87 15.91 -7.89
C ASN A 34 -1.67 14.85 -7.11
N ARG A 35 -1.19 13.60 -7.05
CA ARG A 35 -1.86 12.51 -6.32
C ARG A 35 -1.12 12.19 -5.03
N ARG A 36 -1.85 11.59 -4.08
CA ARG A 36 -1.22 11.01 -2.87
C ARG A 36 -0.20 9.95 -3.29
N GLN A 37 1.04 10.11 -2.83
CA GLN A 37 2.13 9.20 -3.19
C GLN A 37 2.13 7.93 -2.34
N PRO A 38 2.31 6.74 -2.95
CA PRO A 38 2.52 5.51 -2.20
C PRO A 38 3.94 5.50 -1.61
N SER A 39 4.07 4.95 -0.41
CA SER A 39 5.39 4.57 0.10
C SER A 39 5.78 3.18 -0.41
N GLY A 40 7.07 2.85 -0.37
CA GLY A 40 7.55 1.52 -0.74
C GLY A 40 6.87 0.39 0.05
N HIS A 41 6.52 0.64 1.31
CA HIS A 41 5.77 -0.32 2.12
C HIS A 41 4.34 -0.55 1.61
N VAL A 42 3.66 0.49 1.10
CA VAL A 42 2.34 0.36 0.49
C VAL A 42 2.41 -0.51 -0.77
N LEU A 43 3.39 -0.26 -1.64
CA LEU A 43 3.61 -1.04 -2.86
C LEU A 43 3.92 -2.51 -2.54
N ARG A 44 4.82 -2.75 -1.57
CA ARG A 44 5.16 -4.10 -1.13
C ARG A 44 3.93 -4.86 -0.61
N ARG A 45 3.16 -4.24 0.29
CA ARG A 45 1.93 -4.85 0.83
C ARG A 45 0.87 -5.04 -0.24
N LEU A 46 0.80 -4.18 -1.26
CA LEU A 46 -0.11 -4.34 -2.38
C LEU A 46 0.22 -5.60 -3.17
N ILE A 47 1.47 -5.81 -3.54
CA ILE A 47 1.90 -7.01 -4.29
C ILE A 47 1.70 -8.27 -3.48
N GLN A 48 2.09 -8.27 -2.20
CA GLN A 48 1.87 -9.41 -1.32
C GLN A 48 0.40 -9.79 -1.24
N ARG A 49 -0.50 -8.81 -1.10
CA ARG A 49 -1.95 -9.06 -1.05
C ARG A 49 -2.52 -9.50 -2.39
N ALA A 50 -2.11 -8.87 -3.49
CA ALA A 50 -2.53 -9.24 -4.83
C ALA A 50 -2.15 -10.70 -5.14
N ARG A 51 -0.91 -11.11 -4.83
CA ARG A 51 -0.43 -12.48 -5.04
C ARG A 51 -1.04 -13.49 -4.07
N GLY A 52 -1.19 -13.12 -2.79
CA GLY A 52 -1.67 -14.06 -1.77
C GLY A 52 -3.19 -14.24 -1.72
N THR A 53 -3.96 -13.20 -2.08
CA THR A 53 -5.43 -13.21 -1.90
C THR A 53 -6.21 -12.73 -3.13
N GLY A 54 -5.55 -12.23 -4.18
CA GLY A 54 -6.20 -11.59 -5.33
C GLY A 54 -6.79 -10.20 -5.03
N ARG A 55 -6.69 -9.70 -3.80
CA ARG A 55 -7.31 -8.43 -3.37
C ARG A 55 -6.34 -7.25 -3.43
N LEU A 56 -6.81 -6.14 -4.01
CA LEU A 56 -6.06 -4.87 -4.06
C LEU A 56 -6.27 -4.00 -2.83
N ALA A 57 -7.50 -3.94 -2.33
CA ALA A 57 -7.86 -3.20 -1.12
C ALA A 57 -7.44 -3.96 0.14
N PRO A 58 -6.93 -3.28 1.19
CA PRO A 58 -6.63 -3.95 2.45
C PRO A 58 -7.94 -4.46 3.05
N ARG A 59 -7.90 -5.64 3.67
CA ARG A 59 -9.01 -6.10 4.48
C ARG A 59 -9.11 -5.14 5.66
N ILE A 60 -10.12 -4.29 5.66
CA ILE A 60 -10.54 -3.61 6.88
C ILE A 60 -11.34 -4.66 7.64
N GLU A 61 -10.67 -5.39 8.52
CA GLU A 61 -11.42 -6.02 9.60
C GLU A 61 -11.89 -4.87 10.46
N ILE A 62 -13.19 -4.60 10.43
CA ILE A 62 -13.82 -3.74 11.42
C ILE A 62 -13.62 -4.52 12.72
N GLU A 63 -12.59 -4.15 13.49
CA GLU A 63 -12.26 -4.76 14.77
C GLU A 63 -13.52 -4.66 15.66
N SER A 64 -14.30 -5.73 15.74
CA SER A 64 -15.15 -6.03 16.89
C SER A 64 -14.34 -6.72 18.01
N GLY A 65 -12.99 -6.66 17.92
CA GLY A 65 -12.05 -7.30 18.82
C GLY A 65 -11.21 -6.32 19.64
N ARG A 66 -10.74 -6.82 20.80
CA ARG A 66 -10.16 -6.10 21.95
C ARG A 66 -9.22 -4.93 21.58
N PRO A 67 -9.40 -3.74 22.17
CA PRO A 67 -8.56 -2.57 21.89
C PRO A 67 -7.09 -2.89 22.13
N ARG A 68 -6.22 -2.40 21.23
CA ARG A 68 -4.77 -2.44 21.43
C ARG A 68 -4.47 -1.73 22.76
N GLY A 69 -4.00 -2.48 23.76
CA GLY A 69 -3.59 -1.90 25.03
C GLY A 69 -2.50 -0.89 24.76
N ALA A 70 -2.82 0.40 24.90
CA ALA A 70 -1.82 1.44 24.93
C ALA A 70 -0.86 1.08 26.07
N ARG A 71 0.44 1.03 25.79
CA ARG A 71 1.45 0.83 26.83
C ARG A 71 1.37 2.06 27.74
N VAL A 72 0.72 1.90 28.88
CA VAL A 72 0.69 2.91 29.93
C VAL A 72 2.11 2.95 30.51
N PRO A 73 2.83 4.07 30.46
CA PRO A 73 4.09 4.19 31.16
C PRO A 73 3.83 4.11 32.66
N ASP A 74 4.61 3.28 33.35
CA ASP A 74 4.63 3.17 34.81
C ASP A 74 5.06 4.52 35.39
N ILE A 75 4.26 5.08 36.31
CA ILE A 75 4.49 6.39 36.95
C ILE A 75 5.15 6.16 38.31
#